data_AF-A0A2B7XGI6-F1
#
_entry.id   AF-A0A2B7XGI6-F1
#
_cell.length_a   1.000
_cell.length_b   1.000
_cell.length_c   1.000
_cell.angle_alpha   90.00
_cell.angle_beta   90.00
_cell.angle_gamma   90.00
#
_symmetry.space_group_name_H-M   'P 1'
#
loop_
_entity.id
_entity.type
_entity.pdbx_description
1 polymer ?
#
loop_
_entity_poly.entity_id
_entity_poly.type
_entity_poly.pdbx_seq_one_letter_code
_entity_poly.pdbx_strand_id
1 'polypeptide(L)'
;MAPAYRLSLTRVSLPANGVVWLPGTVGVVLRVYCEGPTSSEGPFKDIGVTCITTTTNGSDGQLVSSHERWYSLGNFTPPKQDNSSSLVLALLADLKDIGNVNIKFCVKKKLEDGTLQLMPGSEEEVREPIRTMDLEQVKKETEEQLNK
;
A
#
# COMPACT_ATOMS: atom_id res chain seq x y z
N MET A 1 12.26 -11.00 -23.87
CA MET A 1 11.07 -10.49 -23.16
C MET A 1 11.55 -9.74 -21.94
N ALA A 2 10.94 -8.59 -21.59
CA ALA A 2 11.30 -7.83 -20.39
C ALA A 2 10.72 -8.50 -19.13
N PRO A 3 11.30 -8.29 -17.93
CA PRO A 3 10.75 -8.82 -16.69
C PRO A 3 9.38 -8.23 -16.39
N ALA A 4 8.45 -9.07 -15.96
CA ALA A 4 7.12 -8.67 -15.52
C ALA A 4 7.06 -8.65 -13.99
N TYR A 5 6.44 -7.62 -13.42
CA TYR A 5 6.27 -7.48 -11.98
C TYR A 5 4.80 -7.58 -11.60
N ARG A 6 4.51 -8.28 -10.50
CA ARG A 6 3.15 -8.40 -9.95
C ARG A 6 3.16 -8.21 -8.45
N LEU A 7 2.05 -7.72 -7.92
CA LEU A 7 1.80 -7.64 -6.49
C LEU A 7 0.74 -8.65 -6.09
N SER A 8 0.81 -9.07 -4.82
CA SER A 8 -0.25 -9.81 -4.17
C SER A 8 -0.33 -9.37 -2.72
N LEU A 9 -1.54 -8.98 -2.31
CA LEU A 9 -1.84 -8.68 -0.92
C LEU A 9 -1.99 -9.98 -0.13
N THR A 10 -1.12 -10.19 0.86
CA THR A 10 -1.13 -11.44 1.66
C THR A 10 -1.87 -11.26 2.98
N ARG A 11 -1.75 -10.08 3.60
CA ARG A 11 -2.39 -9.80 4.89
C ARG A 11 -2.60 -8.32 5.08
N VAL A 12 -3.70 -7.98 5.75
CA VAL A 12 -3.99 -6.65 6.26
C VAL A 12 -4.26 -6.75 7.75
N SER A 13 -3.68 -5.85 8.53
CA SER A 13 -3.91 -5.71 9.97
C SER A 13 -4.79 -4.49 10.20
N LEU A 14 -6.08 -4.73 10.38
CA LEU A 14 -7.11 -3.74 10.61
C LEU A 14 -7.88 -4.04 11.90
N PRO A 15 -8.44 -3.01 12.55
CA PRO A 15 -9.47 -3.20 13.57
C PRO A 15 -10.64 -4.02 13.03
N ALA A 16 -11.27 -4.83 13.89
CA ALA A 16 -12.35 -5.75 13.48
C ALA A 16 -13.56 -5.06 12.82
N ASN A 17 -13.76 -3.77 13.07
CA ASN A 17 -14.84 -2.95 12.50
C ASN A 17 -14.38 -2.07 11.32
N GLY A 18 -13.12 -2.16 10.88
CA GLY A 18 -12.57 -1.33 9.81
C GLY A 18 -12.41 0.15 10.17
N VAL A 19 -12.56 0.51 11.45
CA VAL A 19 -12.45 1.91 11.93
C VAL A 19 -11.10 2.15 12.59
N VAL A 20 -10.36 3.15 12.11
CA VAL A 20 -9.04 3.53 12.64
C VAL A 20 -9.09 4.94 13.25
N TRP A 21 -8.48 5.13 14.41
CA TRP A 21 -8.40 6.44 15.07
C TRP A 21 -7.19 7.23 14.57
N LEU A 22 -7.33 8.54 14.47
CA LEU A 22 -6.25 9.42 14.03
C LEU A 22 -5.36 9.92 15.19
N PRO A 23 -4.04 10.07 14.96
CA PRO A 23 -3.29 9.51 13.83
C PRO A 23 -3.19 7.98 13.94
N GLY A 24 -3.33 7.27 12.83
CA GLY A 24 -3.38 5.81 12.80
C GLY A 24 -2.52 5.19 11.71
N THR A 25 -2.34 3.88 11.76
CA THR A 25 -1.59 3.13 10.74
C THR A 25 -2.26 1.80 10.43
N VAL A 26 -2.24 1.42 9.15
CA VAL A 26 -2.66 0.08 8.70
C VAL A 26 -1.44 -0.72 8.32
N GLY A 27 -1.28 -1.89 8.95
CA GLY A 27 -0.22 -2.83 8.64
C GLY A 27 -0.58 -3.69 7.45
N VAL A 28 0.31 -3.78 6.46
CA VAL A 28 0.08 -4.55 5.24
C VAL A 28 1.26 -5.46 4.96
N VAL A 29 0.98 -6.69 4.54
CA VAL A 29 1.98 -7.63 4.02
C VAL A 29 1.73 -7.85 2.54
N LEU A 30 2.70 -7.45 1.72
CA LEU A 30 2.67 -7.61 0.26
C LEU A 30 3.70 -8.63 -0.18
N ARG A 31 3.41 -9.33 -1.27
CA ARG A 31 4.39 -10.08 -2.03
C ARG A 31 4.59 -9.45 -3.41
N VAL A 32 5.84 -9.21 -3.77
CA VAL A 32 6.26 -8.74 -5.10
C VAL A 32 6.83 -9.92 -5.85
N TYR A 33 6.30 -10.19 -7.04
CA TYR A 33 6.82 -11.21 -7.95
C TYR A 33 7.56 -10.54 -9.10
N CYS A 34 8.66 -11.15 -9.52
CA CYS A 34 9.34 -10.88 -10.77
C CYS A 34 9.39 -12.17 -11.58
N GLU A 35 8.88 -12.13 -12.81
CA GLU A 35 8.92 -13.25 -13.74
C GLU A 35 9.67 -12.85 -15.02
N GLY A 36 10.50 -13.76 -15.54
CA GLY A 36 11.23 -13.59 -16.78
C GLY A 36 12.70 -13.24 -16.58
N PRO A 37 13.45 -13.02 -17.68
CA PRO A 37 14.88 -12.79 -17.61
C PRO A 37 15.19 -11.42 -16.97
N THR A 38 16.09 -11.42 -15.99
CA THR A 38 16.51 -10.23 -15.26
C THR A 38 17.95 -9.85 -15.64
N SER A 39 18.34 -8.59 -15.46
CA SER A 39 19.74 -8.19 -15.62
C SER A 39 20.64 -8.84 -14.56
N SER A 40 21.94 -8.86 -14.81
CA SER A 40 22.96 -9.37 -13.87
C SER A 40 23.00 -8.62 -12.53
N GLU A 41 22.46 -7.40 -12.49
CA GLU A 41 22.41 -6.55 -11.30
C GLU A 41 21.26 -6.90 -10.34
N GLY A 42 20.40 -7.84 -10.73
CA GLY A 42 19.26 -8.34 -9.97
C GLY A 42 17.94 -7.64 -10.33
N PRO A 43 16.79 -8.35 -10.27
CA PRO A 43 15.48 -7.83 -10.64
C PRO A 43 15.03 -6.58 -9.88
N PHE A 44 15.51 -6.35 -8.65
CA PHE A 44 14.91 -5.35 -7.76
C PHE A 44 15.73 -4.08 -7.55
N LYS A 45 16.89 -3.93 -8.21
CA LYS A 45 17.84 -2.81 -7.98
C LYS A 45 17.20 -1.43 -8.12
N ASP A 46 16.39 -1.22 -9.16
CA ASP A 46 15.71 0.05 -9.44
C ASP A 46 14.19 -0.04 -9.26
N ILE A 47 13.71 -1.11 -8.64
CA ILE A 47 12.30 -1.36 -8.45
C ILE A 47 11.90 -1.00 -7.02
N GLY A 48 10.71 -0.43 -6.88
CA GLY A 48 10.12 -0.09 -5.61
C GLY A 48 8.61 -0.26 -5.62
N VAL A 49 8.04 -0.28 -4.43
CA VAL A 49 6.59 -0.26 -4.22
C VAL A 49 6.18 1.14 -3.81
N THR A 50 5.17 1.70 -4.47
CA THR A 50 4.50 2.91 -4.02
C THR A 50 3.23 2.54 -3.29
N CYS A 51 3.06 3.04 -2.08
CA CYS A 51 1.79 3.04 -1.35
C CYS A 51 1.11 4.37 -1.56
N ILE A 52 -0.09 4.35 -2.13
CA ILE A 52 -0.94 5.49 -2.34
C ILE A 52 -2.13 5.36 -1.39
N THR A 53 -2.32 6.36 -0.54
CA THR A 53 -3.44 6.45 0.39
C THR A 53 -4.28 7.64 -0.04
N THR A 54 -5.53 7.38 -0.43
CA THR A 54 -6.50 8.42 -0.76
C THR A 54 -7.61 8.43 0.29
N THR A 55 -7.92 9.62 0.79
CA THR A 55 -9.01 9.82 1.75
C THR A 55 -10.12 10.62 1.09
N THR A 56 -11.35 10.13 1.17
CA THR A 56 -12.55 10.82 0.69
C THR A 56 -13.51 11.12 1.83
N ASN A 57 -14.26 12.20 1.71
CA ASN A 57 -15.30 12.52 2.66
C ASN A 57 -16.45 11.51 2.51
N GLY A 58 -16.88 10.92 3.64
CA GLY A 58 -17.83 9.81 3.65
C GLY A 58 -19.25 10.17 3.19
N SER A 59 -19.61 11.46 3.17
CA SER A 59 -20.95 11.92 2.79
C SER A 59 -21.12 12.25 1.29
N ASP A 60 -20.06 12.69 0.62
CA ASP A 60 -20.11 13.19 -0.77
C ASP A 60 -19.03 12.57 -1.69
N GLY A 61 -18.14 11.74 -1.13
CA GLY A 61 -17.05 11.09 -1.86
C GLY A 61 -15.95 12.04 -2.35
N GLN A 62 -15.94 13.31 -1.91
CA GLN A 62 -14.93 14.28 -2.35
C GLN A 62 -13.55 13.91 -1.83
N LEU A 63 -12.53 14.03 -2.69
CA LEU A 63 -11.13 13.78 -2.32
C LEU A 63 -10.67 14.83 -1.31
N VAL A 64 -10.34 14.37 -0.10
CA VAL A 64 -9.79 15.18 0.98
C VAL A 64 -8.27 15.26 0.86
N SER A 65 -7.63 14.10 0.68
CA SER A 65 -6.18 14.00 0.58
C SER A 65 -5.73 12.80 -0.24
N SER A 66 -4.52 12.90 -0.78
CA SER A 66 -3.82 11.82 -1.47
C SER A 66 -2.35 11.87 -1.08
N HIS A 67 -1.84 10.78 -0.53
CA HIS A 67 -0.46 10.66 -0.09
C HIS A 67 0.20 9.46 -0.76
N GLU A 68 1.37 9.69 -1.35
CA GLU A 68 2.17 8.65 -1.96
C GLU A 68 3.49 8.48 -1.21
N ARG A 69 3.83 7.23 -0.86
CA ARG A 69 5.09 6.86 -0.22
C ARG A 69 5.80 5.79 -1.05
N TRP A 70 7.10 6.01 -1.30
CA TRP A 70 7.96 5.09 -2.02
C TRP A 70 8.77 4.19 -1.08
N TYR A 71 8.84 2.89 -1.41
CA TYR A 71 9.65 1.90 -0.73
C TYR A 71 10.60 1.22 -1.74
N SER A 72 11.90 1.45 -1.60
CA SER A 72 12.92 0.79 -2.44
C SER A 72 13.10 -0.67 -2.04
N LEU A 73 13.31 -1.55 -3.04
CA LEU A 73 13.58 -2.98 -2.85
C LEU A 73 15.07 -3.34 -2.98
N GLY A 74 15.94 -2.34 -3.20
CA GLY A 74 17.32 -2.49 -3.69
C GLY A 74 18.30 -3.27 -2.79
N ASN A 75 17.89 -3.74 -1.63
CA ASN A 75 18.71 -4.55 -0.72
C ASN A 75 18.41 -6.06 -0.79
N PHE A 76 17.48 -6.50 -1.65
CA PHE A 76 17.20 -7.91 -1.82
C PHE A 76 18.08 -8.53 -2.90
N THR A 77 19.04 -9.36 -2.47
CA THR A 77 19.80 -10.23 -3.38
C THR A 77 19.00 -11.51 -3.61
N PRO A 78 18.43 -11.75 -4.81
CA PRO A 78 17.74 -13.01 -5.06
C PRO A 78 18.74 -14.17 -5.17
N PRO A 79 18.31 -15.42 -4.90
CA PRO A 79 19.11 -16.59 -5.18
C PRO A 79 19.47 -16.64 -6.66
N LYS A 80 20.72 -17.02 -6.96
CA LYS A 80 21.42 -16.80 -8.23
C LYS A 80 20.83 -17.47 -9.49
N GLN A 81 19.68 -18.14 -9.45
CA GLN A 81 19.39 -19.13 -10.50
C GLN A 81 17.94 -19.44 -10.86
N ASP A 82 16.94 -18.69 -10.37
CA ASP A 82 15.56 -18.89 -10.82
C ASP A 82 15.06 -17.71 -11.67
N ASN A 83 14.47 -18.04 -12.82
CA ASN A 83 13.77 -17.11 -13.72
C ASN A 83 12.52 -16.47 -13.10
N SER A 84 12.24 -16.79 -11.83
CA SER A 84 11.24 -16.17 -11.00
C SER A 84 11.85 -15.81 -9.65
N SER A 85 11.57 -14.61 -9.18
CA SER A 85 11.99 -14.13 -7.87
C SER A 85 10.79 -13.55 -7.15
N SER A 86 10.68 -13.77 -5.85
CA SER A 86 9.63 -13.16 -5.05
C SER A 86 10.17 -12.58 -3.76
N LEU A 87 9.50 -11.53 -3.29
CA LEU A 87 9.87 -10.78 -2.10
C LEU A 87 8.62 -10.50 -1.27
N VAL A 88 8.67 -10.76 0.03
CA VAL A 88 7.62 -10.39 0.98
C VAL A 88 8.03 -9.12 1.74
N LEU A 89 7.13 -8.16 1.81
CA LEU A 89 7.32 -6.85 2.44
C LEU A 89 6.26 -6.64 3.51
N ALA A 90 6.67 -6.17 4.68
CA ALA A 90 5.77 -5.61 5.68
C ALA A 90 5.85 -4.08 5.61
N LEU A 91 4.72 -3.43 5.32
CA LEU A 91 4.60 -2.00 5.13
C LEU A 91 3.57 -1.41 6.10
N LEU A 92 3.73 -0.13 6.42
CA LEU A 92 2.77 0.66 7.19
C LEU A 92 2.22 1.77 6.30
N ALA A 93 0.89 1.82 6.16
CA ALA A 93 0.19 2.92 5.54
C ALA A 93 -0.26 3.89 6.63
N ASP A 94 0.23 5.13 6.59
CA ASP A 94 -0.11 6.16 7.56
C ASP A 94 -1.44 6.81 7.22
N LEU A 95 -2.31 6.94 8.22
CA LEU A 95 -3.62 7.56 8.11
C LEU A 95 -3.62 8.88 8.90
N LYS A 96 -3.92 9.96 8.19
CA LYS A 96 -3.79 11.33 8.71
C LYS A 96 -5.08 12.12 8.71
N ASP A 97 -5.97 11.84 7.76
CA ASP A 97 -7.20 12.61 7.55
C ASP A 97 -8.44 11.77 7.87
N ILE A 98 -9.52 12.44 8.27
CA ILE A 98 -10.82 11.82 8.58
C ILE A 98 -11.56 11.54 7.27
N GLY A 99 -12.12 10.33 7.15
CA GLY A 99 -12.95 9.95 6.01
C GLY A 99 -12.91 8.47 5.69
N ASN A 100 -13.35 8.13 4.48
CA ASN A 100 -13.16 6.80 3.90
C ASN A 100 -11.79 6.75 3.26
N VAL A 101 -11.03 5.69 3.53
CA VAL A 101 -9.66 5.54 3.04
C VAL A 101 -9.60 4.39 2.04
N ASN A 102 -8.94 4.65 0.91
CA ASN A 102 -8.51 3.66 -0.05
C ASN A 102 -6.98 3.58 -0.05
N ILE A 103 -6.44 2.36 -0.01
CA ILE A 103 -5.00 2.11 -0.02
C ILE A 103 -4.68 1.25 -1.25
N LYS A 104 -3.85 1.78 -2.13
CA LYS A 104 -3.40 1.13 -3.35
C LYS A 104 -1.88 1.01 -3.36
N PHE A 105 -1.39 -0.14 -3.81
CA PHE A 105 0.02 -0.41 -4.00
C PHE A 105 0.31 -0.62 -5.48
N CYS A 106 1.43 -0.06 -5.94
CA CYS A 106 1.89 -0.26 -7.32
C CYS A 106 3.40 -0.54 -7.34
N VAL A 107 3.88 -1.33 -8.29
CA VAL A 107 5.33 -1.41 -8.56
C VAL A 107 5.72 -0.30 -9.51
N LYS A 108 6.72 0.50 -9.14
CA LYS A 108 7.35 1.46 -10.06
C LYS A 108 8.84 1.16 -10.21
N LYS A 109 9.37 1.54 -11.36
CA LYS A 109 10.80 1.58 -11.64
C LYS A 109 11.30 3.02 -11.46
N LYS A 110 12.38 3.21 -10.72
CA LYS A 110 13.10 4.47 -10.66
C LYS A 110 14.00 4.59 -11.91
N LEU A 111 13.82 5.66 -12.67
CA LEU A 111 14.63 5.98 -13.84
C LEU A 111 15.89 6.75 -13.43
N GLU A 112 16.84 6.89 -14.35
CA GLU A 112 18.13 7.56 -14.09
C GLU A 112 17.97 9.04 -13.69
N ASP A 113 16.94 9.70 -14.19
CA ASP A 113 16.54 11.08 -13.84
C ASP A 113 15.84 11.18 -12.48
N GLY A 114 15.63 10.05 -11.80
CA GLY A 114 14.92 9.94 -10.52
C GLY A 114 13.41 9.78 -10.64
N THR A 115 12.83 9.85 -11.84
CA THR A 115 11.39 9.71 -12.08
C THR A 115 10.92 8.29 -11.78
N LEU A 116 9.70 8.14 -11.26
CA LEU A 116 9.09 6.83 -11.00
C LEU A 116 8.13 6.44 -12.13
N GLN A 117 8.45 5.38 -12.85
CA GLN A 117 7.63 4.83 -13.94
C GLN A 117 6.80 3.64 -13.45
N LEU A 118 5.47 3.69 -13.63
CA LEU A 118 4.58 2.58 -13.29
C LEU A 118 4.87 1.34 -14.14
N MET A 119 5.00 0.19 -13.49
CA MET A 119 5.15 -1.09 -14.17
C MET A 119 3.77 -1.66 -14.55
N PRO A 120 3.53 -2.10 -15.79
CA PRO A 120 2.23 -2.60 -16.22
C PRO A 120 1.74 -3.80 -15.39
N GLY A 121 0.46 -3.79 -15.00
CA GLY A 121 -0.20 -4.92 -14.34
C GLY A 121 0.27 -5.21 -12.91
N SER A 122 0.93 -4.23 -12.27
CA SER A 122 1.58 -4.39 -10.97
C SER A 122 0.88 -3.64 -9.84
N GLU A 123 -0.45 -3.63 -9.87
CA GLU A 123 -1.27 -2.86 -8.94
C GLU A 123 -2.09 -3.79 -8.06
N GLU A 124 -2.25 -3.43 -6.79
CA GLU A 124 -3.05 -4.17 -5.83
C GLU A 124 -3.68 -3.22 -4.82
N GLU A 125 -4.92 -3.49 -4.40
CA GLU A 125 -5.70 -2.61 -3.55
C GLU A 125 -6.18 -3.33 -2.29
N VAL A 126 -6.19 -2.62 -1.17
CA VAL A 126 -6.83 -3.08 0.07
C VAL A 126 -8.35 -3.00 -0.14
N ARG A 127 -9.01 -4.16 -0.17
CA ARG A 127 -10.44 -4.25 -0.49
C ARG A 127 -11.34 -4.01 0.72
N GLU A 128 -10.80 -4.19 1.91
CA GLU A 128 -11.50 -3.95 3.15
C GLU A 128 -11.85 -2.46 3.29
N PRO A 129 -13.10 -2.12 3.66
CA PRO A 129 -13.46 -0.73 3.89
C PRO A 129 -12.73 -0.19 5.11
N ILE A 130 -12.08 0.96 4.95
CA ILE A 130 -11.37 1.66 6.03
C ILE A 130 -12.03 3.00 6.26
N ARG A 131 -12.45 3.26 7.49
CA ARG A 131 -12.94 4.58 7.94
C ARG A 131 -12.01 5.13 9.01
N THR A 132 -11.58 6.37 8.87
CA THR A 132 -10.81 7.09 9.89
C THR A 132 -11.68 8.05 10.67
N MET A 133 -11.40 8.20 11.96
CA MET A 133 -12.16 9.08 12.86
C MET A 133 -11.24 9.79 13.84
N ASP A 134 -11.65 10.97 14.30
CA ASP A 134 -11.03 11.60 15.46
C ASP A 134 -11.59 11.07 16.79
N LEU A 135 -10.91 11.41 17.88
CA LEU A 135 -11.28 10.94 19.23
C LEU A 135 -12.65 11.47 19.68
N GLU A 136 -13.05 12.68 19.27
CA GLU A 136 -14.31 13.29 19.70
C GLU A 136 -15.52 12.66 19.00
N GLN A 137 -15.38 12.31 17.72
CA GLN A 137 -16.37 11.55 16.97
C GLN A 137 -16.59 10.17 17.59
N VAL A 138 -15.51 9.49 18.00
CA VAL A 138 -15.60 8.18 18.65
C VAL A 138 -16.32 8.27 19.99
N LYS A 139 -15.98 9.26 20.83
CA LYS A 139 -16.68 9.49 22.11
C LYS A 139 -18.18 9.67 21.88
N LYS A 140 -18.54 10.52 20.93
CA LYS A 140 -19.94 10.77 20.57
C LYS A 140 -20.67 9.51 20.09
N GLU A 141 -20.10 8.77 19.14
CA GLU A 141 -20.71 7.52 18.65
C GLU A 141 -20.84 6.45 19.76
N THR A 142 -19.88 6.40 20.68
CA THR A 142 -19.89 5.46 21.81
C THR A 142 -20.97 5.83 22.84
N GLU A 143 -21.09 7.11 23.21
CA GLU A 143 -22.15 7.60 24.10
C GLU A 143 -23.55 7.37 23.52
N GLU A 144 -23.73 7.55 22.21
CA GLU A 144 -24.99 7.28 21.52
C GLU A 144 -25.37 5.79 21.49
N GLN A 145 -24.38 4.88 21.49
CA GLN A 145 -24.63 3.44 21.56
C GLN A 145 -24.96 2.96 22.98
N LEU A 146 -24.35 3.55 24.01
CA LEU A 146 -24.62 3.24 25.42
C LEU A 146 -26.00 3.70 25.88
N ASN A 147 -26.58 4.71 25.23
CA ASN A 147 -27.90 5.26 25.53
C ASN A 147 -29.04 4.62 24.70
N LYS A 148 -28.76 3.58 23.91
CA LYS A 148 -29.75 2.77 23.18
C LYS A 148 -29.98 1.44 23.87
#